data_AF-X1I8N7-F1
#
_entry.id   AF-X1I8N7-F1
#
_cell.length_a   1.000
_cell.length_b   1.000
_cell.length_c   1.000
_cell.angle_alpha   90.00
_cell.angle_beta   90.00
_cell.angle_gamma   90.00
#
_symmetry.space_group_name_H-M   'P 1'
#
loop_
_entity.id
_entity.type
_entity.pdbx_description
1 polymer ?
#
loop_
_entity_poly.entity_id
_entity_poly.type
_entity_poly.pdbx_seq_one_letter_code
_entity_poly.pdbx_strand_id
1 'polypeptide(L)'
;YWLKEKPMLLAIRQNGWLGYFTGETAVESFSRMIWARKKGTCVHLKKEGVCKIKPILWWTQDEVWQFIHKEGLPVNEAYAKGQERVGCMPCTAFKTWETQMQKVNPKLYRLIKLRKDNQYVMELHSGRERNNSLDVPPS
;
A
#
# COMPACT_ATOMS: atom_id res chain seq x y z
N TYR A 1 7.99 -4.29 5.32
CA TYR A 1 8.82 -5.50 5.51
C TYR A 1 8.03 -6.79 5.80
N TRP A 2 7.57 -7.06 7.05
CA TRP A 2 7.12 -8.40 7.48
C TRP A 2 5.97 -9.04 6.71
N LEU A 3 4.98 -8.25 6.26
CA LEU A 3 3.77 -8.79 5.61
C LEU A 3 3.86 -8.85 4.07
N LYS A 4 4.90 -8.28 3.46
CA LYS A 4 5.00 -8.15 1.99
C LYS A 4 6.38 -8.56 1.46
N GLU A 5 7.43 -7.93 1.96
CA GLU A 5 8.80 -8.14 1.46
C GLU A 5 9.39 -9.46 1.95
N LYS A 6 9.36 -9.73 3.27
CA LYS A 6 9.96 -10.95 3.83
C LYS A 6 9.34 -12.22 3.22
N PRO A 7 8.00 -12.36 3.13
CA PRO A 7 7.39 -13.54 2.54
C PRO A 7 7.77 -13.74 1.06
N MET A 8 7.82 -12.66 0.27
CA MET A 8 8.25 -12.74 -1.14
C MET A 8 9.69 -13.24 -1.26
N LEU A 9 10.62 -12.69 -0.46
CA LEU A 9 12.02 -13.13 -0.45
C LEU A 9 12.16 -14.61 -0.07
N LEU A 10 11.37 -15.07 0.90
CA LEU A 10 11.34 -16.49 1.28
C LEU A 10 10.80 -17.35 0.14
N ALA A 11 9.71 -16.94 -0.51
CA ALA A 11 9.11 -17.67 -1.63
C ALA A 11 10.08 -17.78 -2.81
N ILE A 12 10.78 -16.69 -3.17
CA ILE A 12 11.81 -16.69 -4.22
C ILE A 12 12.88 -17.75 -3.93
N ARG A 13 13.41 -17.75 -2.69
CA ARG A 13 14.49 -18.67 -2.29
C ARG A 13 14.02 -20.12 -2.25
N GLN A 14 12.84 -20.37 -1.68
CA GLN A 14 12.30 -21.72 -1.52
C GLN A 14 11.99 -22.38 -2.87
N ASN A 15 11.52 -21.61 -3.84
CA ASN A 15 11.15 -22.12 -5.16
C ASN A 15 12.26 -21.99 -6.20
N GLY A 16 13.42 -21.38 -5.87
CA GLY A 16 14.52 -21.17 -6.81
C GLY A 16 14.13 -20.30 -8.01
N TRP A 17 13.22 -19.34 -7.83
CA TRP A 17 12.76 -18.49 -8.93
C TRP A 17 13.89 -17.61 -9.45
N LEU A 18 14.02 -17.53 -10.78
CA LEU A 18 14.97 -16.63 -11.46
C LEU A 18 14.35 -15.26 -11.75
N GLY A 19 13.03 -15.16 -11.70
CA GLY A 19 12.28 -13.95 -11.96
C GLY A 19 10.80 -14.12 -11.72
N TYR A 20 10.06 -13.00 -11.74
CA TYR A 20 8.61 -12.99 -11.55
C TYR A 20 7.96 -11.87 -12.37
N PHE A 21 6.72 -12.12 -12.80
CA PHE A 21 5.90 -11.13 -13.50
C PHE A 21 5.18 -10.21 -12.51
N THR A 22 5.05 -8.94 -12.90
CA THR A 22 4.26 -7.94 -12.17
C THR A 22 3.42 -7.11 -13.13
N GLY A 23 2.25 -6.69 -12.65
CA GLY A 23 1.32 -5.84 -13.42
C GLY A 23 1.60 -4.34 -13.31
N GLU A 24 2.85 -3.93 -13.09
CA GLU A 24 3.17 -2.50 -13.03
C GLU A 24 3.15 -1.88 -14.43
N THR A 25 2.49 -0.73 -14.56
CA THR A 25 2.46 0.05 -15.80
C THR A 25 3.18 1.39 -15.61
N ALA A 26 3.68 1.95 -16.70
CA ALA A 26 4.38 3.23 -16.73
C ALA A 26 3.42 4.38 -16.43
N VAL A 27 2.15 4.25 -16.80
CA VAL A 27 1.13 5.30 -16.68
C VAL A 27 0.58 5.48 -15.25
N GLU A 28 0.83 4.52 -14.35
CA GLU A 28 0.38 4.61 -12.95
C GLU A 28 0.97 5.82 -12.19
N SER A 29 2.17 6.30 -12.56
CA SER A 29 2.72 7.55 -12.04
C SER A 29 3.87 8.10 -12.87
N PHE A 30 4.15 9.40 -12.75
CA PHE A 30 5.30 10.02 -13.40
C PHE A 30 6.63 9.34 -13.03
N SER A 31 6.83 9.01 -11.75
CA SER A 31 8.03 8.31 -11.29
C SER A 31 8.16 6.93 -11.95
N ARG A 32 7.05 6.19 -12.12
CA ARG A 32 7.04 4.90 -12.83
C ARG A 32 7.38 5.07 -14.30
N MET A 33 6.84 6.09 -14.97
CA MET A 33 7.18 6.40 -16.37
C MET A 33 8.67 6.68 -16.56
N ILE A 34 9.27 7.50 -15.70
CA ILE A 34 10.72 7.77 -15.78
C ILE A 34 11.53 6.48 -15.55
N TRP A 35 11.11 5.66 -14.60
CA TRP A 35 11.80 4.40 -14.31
C TRP A 35 11.66 3.38 -15.43
N ALA A 36 10.46 3.28 -16.03
CA ALA A 36 10.18 2.45 -17.19
C ALA A 36 11.07 2.83 -18.38
N ARG A 37 11.22 4.13 -18.67
CA ARG A 37 12.13 4.62 -19.72
C ARG A 37 13.59 4.26 -19.45
N LYS A 38 14.03 4.31 -18.19
CA LYS A 38 15.43 4.04 -17.81
C LYS A 38 15.79 2.56 -17.75
N LYS A 39 14.84 1.71 -17.36
CA LYS A 39 15.12 0.30 -17.00
C LYS A 39 14.40 -0.71 -17.88
N GLY A 40 13.39 -0.29 -18.63
CA GLY A 40 12.61 -1.17 -19.50
C GLY A 40 11.77 -2.20 -18.74
N THR A 41 11.44 -3.27 -19.45
CA THR A 41 10.46 -4.29 -19.05
C THR A 41 11.03 -5.36 -18.11
N CYS A 42 12.35 -5.60 -18.15
CA CYS A 42 13.00 -6.63 -17.33
C CYS A 42 14.15 -6.01 -16.53
N VAL A 43 14.06 -6.08 -15.21
CA VAL A 43 15.05 -5.44 -14.32
C VAL A 43 15.57 -6.44 -13.30
N HIS A 44 16.88 -6.62 -13.28
CA HIS A 44 17.55 -7.43 -12.27
C HIS A 44 17.56 -6.69 -10.91
N LEU A 45 16.89 -7.26 -9.92
CA LEU A 45 16.79 -6.73 -8.58
C LEU A 45 17.89 -7.32 -7.70
N LYS A 46 19.01 -6.60 -7.56
CA LYS A 46 20.19 -7.06 -6.80
C LYS A 46 19.87 -7.58 -5.39
N LYS A 47 18.95 -6.91 -4.67
CA LYS A 47 18.53 -7.30 -3.31
C LYS A 47 17.83 -8.66 -3.28
N GLU A 48 17.10 -8.98 -4.33
CA GLU A 48 16.27 -10.19 -4.43
C GLU A 48 16.99 -11.31 -5.20
N GLY A 49 18.00 -10.97 -6.00
CA GLY A 49 18.76 -11.90 -6.84
C GLY A 49 18.02 -12.36 -8.09
N VAL A 50 16.93 -11.69 -8.47
CA VAL A 50 16.01 -12.14 -9.53
C VAL A 50 15.63 -11.04 -10.51
N CYS A 51 15.07 -11.42 -11.66
CA CYS A 51 14.53 -10.50 -12.65
C CYS A 51 13.06 -10.18 -12.39
N LYS A 52 12.73 -8.91 -12.20
CA LYS A 52 11.36 -8.42 -12.18
C LYS A 52 10.91 -8.05 -13.59
N ILE A 53 9.88 -8.72 -14.09
CA ILE A 53 9.39 -8.58 -15.47
C ILE A 53 8.00 -7.90 -15.48
N LYS A 54 7.79 -6.97 -16.41
CA LYS A 54 6.59 -6.11 -16.49
C LYS A 54 5.95 -6.20 -17.88
N PRO A 55 5.26 -7.29 -18.22
CA PRO A 55 4.79 -7.54 -19.58
C PRO A 55 3.85 -6.45 -20.12
N ILE A 56 3.09 -5.80 -19.23
CA ILE A 56 2.15 -4.73 -19.56
C ILE A 56 2.70 -3.33 -19.25
N LEU A 57 4.03 -3.17 -19.21
CA LEU A 57 4.66 -1.92 -18.77
C LEU A 57 4.14 -0.68 -19.49
N TRP A 58 3.86 -0.79 -20.79
CA TRP A 58 3.43 0.34 -21.62
C TRP A 58 1.93 0.40 -21.83
N TRP A 59 1.16 -0.50 -21.21
CA TRP A 59 -0.29 -0.51 -21.34
C TRP A 59 -0.90 0.59 -20.48
N THR A 60 -1.91 1.24 -21.04
CA THR A 60 -2.84 2.12 -20.36
C THR A 60 -3.86 1.33 -19.55
N GLN A 61 -4.54 1.99 -18.62
CA GLN A 61 -5.64 1.37 -17.88
C GLN A 61 -6.77 0.92 -18.82
N ASP A 62 -7.05 1.70 -19.87
CA ASP A 62 -8.09 1.38 -20.85
C ASP A 62 -7.73 0.14 -21.66
N GLU A 63 -6.47 -0.01 -22.11
CA GLU A 63 -6.00 -1.22 -22.80
C GLU A 63 -6.12 -2.47 -21.91
N VAL A 64 -5.82 -2.34 -20.61
CA VAL A 64 -6.01 -3.44 -19.66
C VAL A 64 -7.48 -3.84 -19.56
N TRP A 65 -8.39 -2.87 -19.42
CA TRP A 65 -9.84 -3.14 -19.36
C TRP A 65 -10.39 -3.69 -20.67
N GLN A 66 -9.99 -3.13 -21.81
CA GLN A 66 -10.36 -3.65 -23.13
C GLN A 66 -9.94 -5.10 -23.29
N PHE A 67 -8.73 -5.46 -22.87
CA PHE A 67 -8.25 -6.84 -22.91
C PHE A 67 -9.06 -7.75 -21.98
N ILE A 68 -9.31 -7.33 -20.74
CA ILE A 68 -10.14 -8.09 -19.78
C ILE A 68 -11.53 -8.38 -20.37
N HIS A 69 -12.18 -7.37 -20.97
CA HIS A 69 -13.51 -7.53 -21.56
C HIS A 69 -13.49 -8.40 -22.81
N LYS A 70 -12.51 -8.19 -23.69
CA LYS A 70 -12.35 -8.96 -24.93
C LYS A 70 -12.14 -10.44 -24.64
N GLU A 71 -11.30 -10.76 -23.66
CA GLU A 71 -10.94 -12.15 -23.31
C GLU A 71 -11.90 -12.76 -22.26
N GLY A 72 -12.92 -12.01 -21.81
CA GLY A 72 -13.90 -12.51 -20.84
C GLY A 72 -13.29 -12.88 -19.48
N LEU A 73 -12.25 -12.16 -19.04
CA LEU A 73 -11.54 -12.49 -17.81
C LEU A 73 -12.35 -12.14 -16.56
N PRO A 74 -12.27 -12.96 -15.49
CA PRO A 74 -12.95 -12.65 -14.24
C PRO A 74 -12.35 -11.39 -13.60
N VAL A 75 -13.22 -10.50 -13.13
CA VAL A 75 -12.86 -9.25 -12.46
C VAL A 75 -13.23 -9.33 -10.99
N ASN A 76 -12.39 -8.76 -10.13
CA ASN A 76 -12.70 -8.68 -8.70
C ASN A 76 -13.96 -7.83 -8.46
N GLU A 77 -14.94 -8.35 -7.71
CA GLU A 77 -16.18 -7.65 -7.39
C GLU A 77 -15.99 -6.27 -6.74
N ALA A 78 -14.85 -6.04 -6.09
CA ALA A 78 -14.51 -4.73 -5.53
C ALA A 78 -14.59 -3.61 -6.60
N TYR A 79 -14.20 -3.89 -7.85
CA TYR A 79 -14.30 -2.92 -8.94
C TYR A 79 -15.75 -2.56 -9.24
N ALA A 80 -16.68 -3.52 -9.21
CA ALA A 80 -18.11 -3.27 -9.37
C ALA A 80 -18.68 -2.43 -8.20
N LYS A 81 -18.05 -2.50 -7.02
CA LYS A 81 -18.38 -1.67 -5.83
C LYS A 81 -17.69 -0.29 -5.86
N GLY A 82 -17.18 0.14 -7.02
CA GLY A 82 -16.56 1.45 -7.22
C GLY A 82 -15.15 1.58 -6.63
N GLN A 83 -14.48 0.47 -6.33
CA GLN A 83 -13.08 0.50 -5.90
C GLN A 83 -12.15 0.57 -7.11
N GLU A 84 -11.36 1.64 -7.22
CA GLU A 84 -10.39 1.79 -8.32
C GLU A 84 -9.17 0.87 -8.17
N ARG A 85 -8.92 0.39 -6.95
CA ARG A 85 -7.78 -0.47 -6.61
C ARG A 85 -8.09 -1.39 -5.45
N VAL A 86 -7.52 -2.58 -5.50
CA VAL A 86 -7.62 -3.58 -4.43
C VAL A 86 -6.27 -3.68 -3.71
N GLY A 87 -6.29 -3.61 -2.39
CA GLY A 87 -5.10 -3.66 -1.55
C GLY A 87 -5.43 -4.09 -0.14
N CYS A 88 -4.48 -3.91 0.80
CA CYS A 88 -4.75 -4.21 2.19
C CYS A 88 -5.77 -3.20 2.76
N MET A 89 -6.85 -3.73 3.35
CA MET A 89 -7.95 -2.93 3.90
C MET A 89 -7.52 -1.79 4.83
N PRO A 90 -6.59 -1.96 5.79
CA PRO A 90 -6.23 -0.87 6.71
C PRO A 90 -5.19 0.11 6.15
N CYS A 91 -4.94 0.13 4.83
CA CYS A 91 -3.91 0.98 4.25
C CYS A 91 -4.32 2.45 4.26
N THR A 92 -3.46 3.33 4.78
CA THR A 92 -3.66 4.79 4.74
C THR A 92 -2.67 5.52 3.84
N ALA A 93 -1.95 4.80 2.98
CA ALA A 93 -0.86 5.36 2.19
C ALA A 93 -1.30 5.90 0.81
N PHE A 94 -2.57 5.72 0.43
CA PHE A 94 -3.09 6.20 -0.85
C PHE A 94 -4.00 7.42 -0.63
N LYS A 95 -4.04 8.34 -1.60
CA LYS A 95 -4.64 9.67 -1.42
C LYS A 95 -6.11 9.64 -0.96
N THR A 96 -6.90 8.73 -1.51
CA THR A 96 -8.35 8.63 -1.29
C THR A 96 -8.74 7.65 -0.19
N TRP A 97 -7.83 7.31 0.72
CA TRP A 97 -8.09 6.25 1.72
C TRP A 97 -9.23 6.57 2.68
N GLU A 98 -9.39 7.83 3.05
CA GLU A 98 -10.45 8.23 3.96
C GLU A 98 -11.81 8.04 3.32
N THR A 99 -12.02 8.59 2.12
CA THR A 99 -13.28 8.52 1.40
C THR A 99 -13.61 7.08 0.98
N GLN A 100 -12.63 6.31 0.54
CA GLN A 100 -12.81 4.89 0.19
C GLN A 100 -13.19 4.07 1.42
N MET A 101 -12.48 4.23 2.53
CA MET A 101 -12.70 3.41 3.73
C MET A 101 -13.97 3.79 4.49
N GLN A 102 -14.33 5.06 4.54
CA GLN A 102 -15.63 5.49 5.08
C GLN A 102 -16.79 4.80 4.37
N LYS A 103 -16.71 4.65 3.04
CA LYS A 103 -17.75 3.97 2.25
C LYS A 103 -17.74 2.46 2.45
N VAL A 104 -16.56 1.83 2.43
CA VAL A 104 -16.44 0.36 2.44
C VAL A 104 -16.54 -0.24 3.84
N ASN A 105 -15.95 0.41 4.85
CA ASN A 105 -15.91 -0.09 6.21
C ASN A 105 -15.81 1.08 7.23
N PRO A 106 -16.95 1.73 7.57
CA PRO A 106 -16.99 2.86 8.50
C PRO A 106 -16.42 2.53 9.90
N LYS A 107 -16.61 1.29 10.36
CA LYS A 107 -16.08 0.83 11.66
C LYS A 107 -14.55 0.84 11.65
N LEU A 108 -13.94 0.26 10.61
CA LEU A 108 -12.49 0.25 10.46
C LEU A 108 -11.92 1.66 10.28
N TYR A 109 -12.60 2.52 9.52
CA TYR A 109 -12.23 3.93 9.39
C TYR A 109 -12.13 4.61 10.76
N ARG A 110 -13.17 4.46 11.61
CA ARG A 110 -13.18 5.03 12.96
C ARG A 110 -12.02 4.51 13.81
N LEU A 111 -11.74 3.21 13.78
CA LEU A 111 -10.63 2.62 14.53
C LEU A 111 -9.27 3.15 14.08
N ILE A 112 -9.06 3.31 12.76
CA ILE A 112 -7.82 3.83 12.21
C ILE A 112 -7.64 5.31 12.53
N LYS A 113 -8.71 6.12 12.44
CA LYS A 113 -8.69 7.52 12.88
C LYS A 113 -8.34 7.61 14.36
N LEU A 114 -9.07 6.92 15.23
CA LEU A 114 -8.75 6.88 16.67
C LEU A 114 -7.30 6.51 16.94
N ARG A 115 -6.72 5.54 16.22
CA ARG A 115 -5.32 5.13 16.42
C ARG A 115 -4.30 6.13 15.87
N LYS A 116 -4.57 6.73 14.71
CA LYS A 116 -3.72 7.78 14.13
C LYS A 116 -3.76 9.04 14.99
N ASP A 117 -4.95 9.41 15.46
CA ASP A 117 -5.17 10.55 16.32
C ASP A 117 -4.60 10.26 17.73
N ASN A 118 -4.64 9.01 18.22
CA ASN A 118 -3.94 8.60 19.46
C ASN A 118 -2.42 8.53 19.37
N GLN A 119 -1.78 8.79 18.21
CA GLN A 119 -0.36 9.17 18.23
C GLN A 119 -0.13 10.56 18.86
N TYR A 120 -1.19 11.31 19.16
CA TYR A 120 -1.16 12.55 19.96
C TYR A 120 -1.09 12.29 21.48
N VAL A 121 -1.34 11.06 21.96
CA VAL A 121 -1.35 10.75 23.40
C VAL A 121 0.07 10.68 24.00
N MET A 122 1.13 10.84 23.21
CA MET A 122 2.47 11.11 23.74
C MET A 122 2.66 12.56 24.22
N GLU A 123 1.79 13.51 23.83
CA GLU A 123 1.75 14.86 24.44
C GLU A 123 0.93 14.89 25.74
N LEU A 124 0.05 13.91 25.98
CA LEU A 124 -0.72 13.81 27.22
C LEU A 124 0.05 13.16 28.38
N HIS A 125 1.12 12.42 28.09
CA HIS A 125 2.00 11.89 29.13
C HIS A 125 3.12 12.85 29.53
N SER A 126 3.53 13.80 28.67
CA SER A 126 4.43 14.90 29.05
C SER A 126 3.71 16.03 29.82
N GLY A 127 2.39 16.08 29.77
CA GLY A 127 1.56 17.01 30.56
C GLY A 127 1.19 16.51 31.96
N ARG A 128 1.45 15.24 32.31
CA ARG A 128 1.00 14.63 33.57
C ARG A 128 2.00 14.70 34.72
N GLU A 129 3.20 15.23 34.50
CA GLU A 129 4.21 15.44 35.56
C GLU A 129 4.19 16.83 36.22
N ARG A 130 3.22 17.71 35.89
CA ARG A 130 3.16 19.06 36.48
C ARG A 130 2.16 19.26 37.63
N ASN A 131 1.33 18.27 37.95
CA ASN A 131 0.28 18.43 38.96
C ASN A 131 0.38 17.37 40.07
N ASN A 132 1.56 17.24 40.69
CA ASN A 132 1.67 16.49 41.95
C ASN A 132 2.74 17.08 42.88
N SER A 133 2.49 18.31 43.33
CA SER A 133 3.11 18.85 44.54
C SER A 133 2.07 19.76 45.22
N LEU A 134 1.30 19.15 46.12
CA LEU A 134 0.57 19.86 47.17
C LEU A 134 1.64 20.40 48.12
N ASP A 135 1.94 21.69 48.03
CA ASP A 135 2.72 22.39 49.04
C ASP A 135 1.84 22.64 50.27
N VAL A 136 2.21 21.97 51.35
CA VAL A 136 1.74 22.17 52.73
C VAL A 136 2.21 23.57 53.19
N PRO A 137 1.37 24.38 53.86
CA PRO A 137 1.81 25.68 54.34
C PRO A 137 2.63 25.49 55.64
N PRO A 138 3.75 26.21 55.83
CA PRO A 138 4.38 26.29 57.14
C PRO A 138 3.73 27.40 57.98
N SER A 139 3.73 27.10 59.28
CA SER A 139 3.21 27.81 60.47
C SER A 139 3.28 29.32 60.49
#